data_AF-A0A9W7IDV6-F1
#
_entry.id   AF-A0A9W7IDV6-F1
#
_cell.length_a   1.000
_cell.length_b   1.000
_cell.length_c   1.000
_cell.angle_alpha   90.00
_cell.angle_beta   90.00
_cell.angle_gamma   90.00
#
_symmetry.space_group_name_H-M   'P 1'
#
loop_
_entity.id
_entity.type
_entity.pdbx_description
1 polymer ?
#
loop_
_entity_poly.entity_id
_entity_poly.type
_entity_poly.pdbx_seq_one_letter_code
_entity_poly.pdbx_strand_id
1 'polypeptide(L)' 'MDIMHHSSTFLLLTIPENQRPSLTYALIVLNHNLPEFTPLLWKHAQLRLCADCGANRVYDEIPLLFPREDASDV' A
#
# COMPACT_ATOMS: atom_id res chain seq x y z
N MET A 1 -16.08 21.05 -4.90
CA MET A 1 -15.07 20.13 -5.47
C MET A 1 -15.63 18.73 -5.26
N ASP A 2 -15.91 17.99 -6.32
CA ASP A 2 -16.37 16.60 -6.20
C ASP A 2 -15.26 15.75 -5.59
N ILE A 3 -15.55 15.13 -4.45
CA ILE A 3 -14.65 14.16 -3.82
C ILE A 3 -14.77 12.90 -4.64
N MET A 4 -13.73 12.54 -5.39
CA MET A 4 -13.68 11.26 -6.09
C MET A 4 -13.70 10.14 -5.05
N HIS A 5 -14.84 9.44 -4.94
CA HIS A 5 -14.95 8.24 -4.14
C HIS A 5 -14.36 7.06 -4.91
N HIS A 6 -13.16 6.62 -4.53
CA HIS A 6 -12.58 5.38 -5.02
C HIS A 6 -13.17 4.20 -4.25
N SER A 7 -13.85 3.29 -4.94
CA SER A 7 -14.29 2.00 -4.39
C SER A 7 -13.66 0.89 -5.20
N SER A 8 -12.92 0.01 -4.52
CA SER A 8 -12.27 -1.14 -5.15
C SER A 8 -12.54 -2.38 -4.33
N THR A 9 -12.97 -3.45 -5.00
CA THR A 9 -13.10 -4.78 -4.40
C THR A 9 -11.75 -5.42 -4.13
N PHE A 10 -10.65 -4.88 -4.69
CA PHE A 10 -9.28 -5.34 -4.44
C PHE A 10 -8.90 -5.22 -2.96
N LEU A 11 -9.39 -4.19 -2.26
CA LEU A 11 -9.13 -3.95 -0.85
C LEU A 11 -10.08 -4.72 0.08
N LEU A 12 -11.15 -5.33 -0.46
CA LEU A 12 -12.10 -6.14 0.30
C LEU A 12 -11.51 -7.53 0.54
N LEU A 13 -10.63 -7.62 1.53
CA LEU A 13 -10.11 -8.88 2.07
C LEU A 13 -11.16 -9.60 2.95
N THR A 14 -12.38 -9.82 2.46
CA THR A 14 -13.44 -10.55 3.17
C THR A 14 -13.32 -12.08 3.08
N ILE A 15 -12.18 -12.60 2.63
CA ILE A 15 -11.97 -14.05 2.52
C ILE A 15 -11.39 -14.58 3.85
N PRO A 16 -11.99 -15.60 4.47
CA PRO A 16 -11.45 -16.26 5.67
C PRO A 16 -10.00 -16.74 5.42
N GLU A 17 -9.16 -16.64 6.44
CA GLU A 17 -7.70 -16.90 6.39
C GLU A 17 -7.34 -18.25 5.74
N ASN A 18 -8.18 -19.28 5.93
CA ASN A 18 -7.99 -20.62 5.37
C ASN A 18 -8.35 -20.78 3.88
N GLN A 19 -8.90 -19.76 3.22
CA GLN A 19 -9.32 -19.81 1.81
C GLN A 19 -8.80 -18.62 0.99
N ARG A 20 -7.97 -17.74 1.57
CA ARG A 20 -7.40 -16.62 0.85
C ARG A 20 -6.50 -17.15 -0.27
N PRO A 21 -6.82 -16.92 -1.55
CA PRO A 21 -5.82 -17.08 -2.60
C PRO A 21 -4.65 -16.17 -2.24
N SER A 22 -3.42 -16.64 -2.39
CA SER A 22 -2.26 -15.76 -2.25
C SER A 22 -2.43 -14.61 -3.23
N LEU A 23 -2.74 -13.41 -2.73
CA LEU A 23 -2.85 -12.22 -3.55
C LEU A 23 -1.45 -11.86 -4.03
N THR A 24 -1.11 -12.36 -5.21
CA THR A 24 0.18 -12.15 -5.85
C THR A 24 0.10 -10.87 -6.67
N TYR A 25 0.48 -9.75 -6.09
CA TYR A 25 0.57 -8.48 -6.83
C TYR A 25 1.86 -7.73 -6.51
N ALA A 26 2.24 -6.91 -7.48
CA ALA A 26 3.25 -5.87 -7.31
C ALA A 26 2.56 -4.54 -7.03
N LEU A 27 3.14 -3.76 -6.12
CA LEU A 27 2.72 -2.39 -5.82
C LEU A 27 3.64 -1.43 -6.58
N ILE A 28 3.07 -0.52 -7.36
CA ILE A 28 3.81 0.54 -8.05
C ILE A 28 3.44 1.87 -7.38
N VAL A 29 4.42 2.51 -6.75
CA VAL A 29 4.28 3.80 -6.10
C VAL A 29 4.59 4.89 -7.12
N LEU A 30 3.59 5.73 -7.39
CA LEU A 30 3.73 6.91 -8.22
C LEU A 30 4.01 8.15 -7.36
N ASN A 31 4.37 9.27 -7.99
CA ASN A 31 4.56 10.54 -7.29
C ASN A 31 3.22 11.19 -6.91
N HIS A 32 2.46 10.54 -6.02
CA HIS A 32 1.21 11.03 -5.44
C HIS A 32 1.17 10.66 -3.95
N ASN A 33 0.54 11.48 -3.11
CA ASN A 33 0.32 11.20 -1.69
C ASN A 33 -0.24 9.79 -1.49
N LEU A 34 0.28 9.08 -0.49
CA LEU A 34 -0.10 7.71 -0.19
C LEU A 34 -1.46 7.68 0.52
N PRO A 35 -2.43 6.89 0.06
CA PRO A 35 -3.73 6.78 0.71
C PRO A 35 -3.64 6.09 2.08
N GLU A 36 -4.59 6.34 2.97
CA GLU A 36 -4.60 5.76 4.33
C GLU A 36 -4.62 4.22 4.36
N PHE A 37 -5.18 3.58 3.33
CA PHE A 37 -5.18 2.12 3.19
C PHE A 37 -3.85 1.53 2.69
N THR A 38 -2.83 2.35 2.43
CA THR A 38 -1.52 1.89 1.92
C THR A 38 -0.90 0.77 2.76
N PRO A 39 -0.97 0.77 4.11
CA PRO A 39 -0.41 -0.32 4.91
C PRO A 39 -0.95 -1.70 4.57
N LEU A 40 -2.23 -1.79 4.22
CA LEU A 40 -2.87 -3.04 3.82
C LEU A 40 -2.25 -3.56 2.52
N LEU A 41 -2.03 -2.67 1.55
CA LEU A 41 -1.42 -3.03 0.29
C LEU A 41 0.06 -3.35 0.43
N TRP A 42 0.76 -2.59 1.25
CA TRP A 42 2.19 -2.76 1.48
C TRP A 42 2.50 -4.14 2.06
N LYS A 43 1.78 -4.56 3.11
CA LYS A 43 2.01 -5.86 3.79
C LYS A 43 1.75 -7.07 2.88
N HIS A 44 0.83 -6.97 1.94
CA HIS A 44 0.45 -8.09 1.08
C HIS A 44 1.14 -8.10 -0.30
N ALA A 45 1.74 -6.98 -0.73
CA ALA A 45 2.50 -6.92 -1.98
C ALA A 45 3.75 -7.81 -1.93
N GLN A 46 3.99 -8.59 -2.98
CA GLN A 46 5.20 -9.41 -3.11
C GLN A 46 6.40 -8.61 -3.64
N LEU A 47 6.12 -7.53 -4.36
CA LEU A 47 7.11 -6.64 -4.94
C LEU A 47 6.61 -5.21 -4.79
N ARG A 48 7.51 -4.28 -4.43
CA ARG A 48 7.22 -2.84 -4.38
C ARG A 48 8.19 -2.13 -5.31
N LEU A 49 7.66 -1.32 -6.22
CA LEU A 49 8.40 -0.56 -7.21
C LEU A 49 8.07 0.91 -7.05
N CYS A 50 9.07 1.78 -7.13
CA CYS A 50 8.87 3.23 -7.11
C CYS A 50 9.13 3.80 -8.51
N ALA A 51 8.18 4.56 -9.04
CA ALA A 51 8.33 5.26 -10.30
C ALA A 51 8.96 6.64 -10.05
N ASP A 52 10.25 6.77 -10.32
CA ASP A 52 11.02 8.03 -10.20
C ASP A 52 10.82 8.69 -8.82
N CYS A 53 10.26 9.90 -8.76
CA CYS A 53 9.94 10.63 -7.53
C CYS A 53 8.92 9.94 -6.61
N GLY A 54 8.30 8.82 -7.02
CA GLY A 54 7.53 7.96 -6.12
C GLY A 54 8.37 7.45 -4.93
N ALA A 55 9.69 7.36 -5.08
CA ALA A 55 10.58 7.01 -3.97
C ALA A 55 10.55 8.05 -2.83
N ASN A 56 10.34 9.33 -3.15
CA ASN A 56 10.21 10.38 -2.12
C ASN A 56 8.95 10.16 -1.28
N ARG A 57 7.85 9.70 -1.91
CA ARG A 57 6.61 9.35 -1.20
C ARG A 57 6.82 8.21 -0.22
N VAL A 58 7.58 7.19 -0.63
CA VAL A 58 7.97 6.11 0.26
C VAL A 58 8.78 6.65 1.43
N TYR A 59 9.82 7.45 1.17
CA TYR A 59 10.69 7.98 2.20
C TYR A 59 9.95 8.88 3.21
N ASP A 60 9.10 9.79 2.72
CA ASP A 60 8.43 10.80 3.55
C ASP A 60 7.20 10.25 4.28
N GLU A 61 6.42 9.35 3.65
CA GLU A 61 5.07 9.02 4.11
C GLU A 61 4.95 7.60 4.71
N ILE A 62 5.73 6.61 4.26
CA ILE A 62 5.66 5.24 4.81
C ILE A 62 5.99 5.19 6.31
N PRO A 63 7.06 5.85 6.82
CA PRO A 63 7.34 5.85 8.25
C PRO A 63 6.18 6.39 9.11
N LEU A 64 5.39 7.33 8.58
CA LEU A 64 4.23 7.89 9.27
C LEU A 64 3.06 6.90 9.35
N LEU A 65 2.96 6.00 8.37
CA LEU A 65 1.94 4.96 8.29
C LEU A 65 2.28 3.72 9.14
N PHE A 66 3.56 3.54 9.52
CA PHE A 66 4.06 2.45 10.36
C PHE A 66 4.85 2.98 11.58
N PRO A 67 4.25 3.77 12.47
CA PRO A 67 4.98 4.49 13.53
C PRO A 67 5.58 3.59 14.62
N ARG A 68 5.36 2.27 14.55
CA ARG A 68 5.85 1.27 15.50
C ARG A 68 6.85 0.28 14.88
N GLU A 69 7.13 0.41 13.59
CA GLU A 69 8.06 -0.46 12.86
C GLU A 69 9.34 0.36 12.59
N ASP A 70 10.53 -0.26 12.64
CA ASP A 70 11.76 0.41 12.23
C ASP A 70 11.78 0.53 10.71
N ALA A 71 12.38 1.59 10.17
CA ALA A 71 12.55 1.75 8.73
C ALA A 71 13.37 0.61 8.09
N SER A 72 14.19 -0.11 8.88
CA SER A 72 14.86 -1.33 8.42
C SER A 72 13.94 -2.55 8.28
N ASP A 73 12.76 -2.52 8.91
CA ASP A 73 11.85 -3.65 9.04
C ASP A 73 10.70 -3.62 8.01
N VAL A 74 10.60 -2.54 7.23
CA VAL A 74 9.51 -2.23 6.26
C VAL A 74 9.97 -2.35 4.82
#